data_AF-A0A316P3T5-F1
#
_entry.id   AF-A0A316P3T5-F1
#
_cell.length_a   1.000
_cell.length_b   1.000
_cell.length_c   1.000
_cell.angle_alpha   90.00
_cell.angle_beta   90.00
_cell.angle_gamma   90.00
#
_symmetry.space_group_name_H-M   'P 1'
#
loop_
_entity.id
_entity.type
_entity.pdbx_description
1 polymer ?
#
loop_
_entity_poly.entity_id
_entity_poly.type
_entity_poly.pdbx_seq_one_letter_code
_entity_poly.pdbx_strand_id
1 'polypeptide(L)'
;MEESVRDAIASLLAEGTTPSFYKVADRAQIARSSLYRKQNLRQLVEDAREGRGIGGNSAHSYDRLVQENESLRREVRALRREVKAISGAEIVVIGEKRSSVIEYCIIDFPQAA
;
A
#
# COMPACT_ATOMS: atom_id res chain seq x y z
N MET A 1 -9.25 17.92 15.23
CA MET A 1 -8.74 17.58 16.58
C MET A 1 -7.25 17.28 16.56
N GLU A 2 -6.75 16.31 15.77
CA GLU A 2 -5.30 16.10 15.66
C GLU A 2 -4.60 17.31 15.04
N GLU A 3 -5.17 17.87 13.98
CA GLU A 3 -4.73 19.14 13.37
C GLU A 3 -4.69 20.29 14.40
N SER A 4 -5.75 20.48 15.18
CA SER A 4 -5.81 21.47 16.26
C SER A 4 -4.70 21.31 17.31
N VAL A 5 -4.30 20.06 17.59
CA VAL A 5 -3.18 19.76 18.49
C VAL A 5 -1.85 20.10 17.82
N ARG A 6 -1.68 19.82 16.53
CA ARG A 6 -0.48 20.22 15.77
C ARG A 6 -0.34 21.74 15.71
N ASP A 7 -1.41 22.46 15.44
CA ASP A 7 -1.41 23.93 15.40
C ASP A 7 -1.08 24.55 16.77
N ALA A 8 -1.65 23.98 17.84
CA ALA A 8 -1.34 24.38 19.20
C ALA A 8 0.15 24.17 19.54
N ILE A 9 0.71 23.03 19.16
CA ILE A 9 2.13 22.72 19.35
C ILE A 9 3.00 23.67 18.52
N ALA A 10 2.66 23.91 17.26
CA ALA A 10 3.39 24.82 16.37
C ALA A 10 3.42 26.24 16.93
N SER A 11 2.28 26.71 17.44
CA SER A 11 2.16 28.04 18.05
C SER A 11 3.03 28.15 19.30
N LEU A 12 3.03 27.13 20.17
CA LEU A 12 3.86 27.11 21.38
C LEU A 12 5.36 27.09 21.04
N LEU A 13 5.76 26.32 20.03
CA LEU A 13 7.15 26.27 19.57
C LEU A 13 7.58 27.61 18.95
N ALA A 14 6.72 28.26 18.18
CA ALA A 14 6.98 29.59 17.62
C ALA A 14 7.14 30.66 18.71
N GLU A 15 6.42 30.52 19.83
CA GLU A 15 6.54 31.35 21.03
C GLU A 15 7.78 31.00 21.90
N GLY A 16 8.65 30.09 21.44
CA GLY A 16 9.82 29.62 22.20
C GLY A 16 9.45 28.85 23.47
N THR A 17 8.20 28.44 23.60
CA THR A 17 7.68 27.78 24.78
C THR A 17 7.68 26.27 24.59
N THR A 18 8.26 25.54 25.54
CA THR A 18 8.24 24.07 25.50
C THR A 18 6.80 23.53 25.56
N PRO A 19 6.38 22.71 24.58
CA PRO A 19 5.06 22.10 24.57
C PRO A 19 4.88 21.17 25.79
N SER A 20 3.79 21.37 26.52
CA SER A 20 3.38 20.46 27.60
C SER A 20 1.92 20.07 27.40
N PHE A 21 1.53 18.90 27.92
CA PHE A 21 0.14 18.41 27.82
C PHE A 21 -0.90 19.43 28.31
N TYR A 22 -0.55 20.24 29.31
CA TYR A 22 -1.41 21.30 29.83
C TYR A 22 -1.58 22.43 28.82
N LYS A 23 -0.46 22.98 28.34
CA LYS A 23 -0.45 24.11 27.40
C LYS A 23 -1.08 23.74 26.07
N VAL A 24 -0.80 22.52 25.58
CA VAL A 24 -1.36 22.01 24.32
C VAL A 24 -2.86 21.77 24.46
N ALA A 25 -3.33 21.17 25.56
CA ALA A 25 -4.77 20.95 25.77
C ALA A 25 -5.54 22.27 25.85
N ASP A 26 -5.00 23.24 26.58
CA ASP A 26 -5.58 24.57 26.73
C ASP A 26 -5.66 25.30 25.38
N ARG A 27 -4.54 25.33 24.65
CA ARG A 27 -4.44 26.00 23.34
C ARG A 27 -5.29 25.34 22.26
N ALA A 28 -5.33 24.00 22.24
CA ALA A 28 -6.15 23.23 21.30
C ALA A 28 -7.63 23.13 21.73
N GLN A 29 -7.99 23.69 22.90
CA GLN A 29 -9.33 23.64 23.49
C GLN A 29 -9.90 22.22 23.61
N ILE A 30 -9.07 21.28 24.07
CA ILE A 30 -9.48 19.88 24.28
C ILE A 30 -9.27 19.45 25.73
N ALA A 31 -10.02 18.44 26.16
CA ALA A 31 -9.78 17.83 27.46
C ALA A 31 -8.37 17.19 27.51
N ARG A 32 -7.64 17.43 28.60
CA ARG A 32 -6.34 16.75 28.86
C ARG A 32 -6.46 15.23 28.79
N SER A 33 -7.57 14.66 29.24
CA SER A 33 -7.84 13.22 29.16
C SER A 33 -7.84 12.70 27.72
N SER A 34 -8.22 13.52 26.72
CA SER A 34 -8.15 13.14 25.31
C SER A 34 -6.71 12.96 24.83
N LEU A 35 -5.78 13.80 25.31
CA LEU A 35 -4.36 13.65 25.00
C LEU A 35 -3.78 12.36 25.59
N TYR A 36 -4.15 12.00 26.83
CA TYR A 36 -3.65 10.79 27.48
C TYR A 36 -4.28 9.50 26.94
N ARG A 37 -5.56 9.54 26.56
CA ARG A 37 -6.27 8.37 26.04
C ARG A 37 -5.86 7.99 24.61
N LYS A 38 -5.48 8.98 23.80
CA LYS A 38 -5.17 8.78 22.38
C LYS A 38 -3.66 8.78 22.16
N GLN A 39 -3.11 7.62 21.83
CA GLN A 39 -1.67 7.42 21.69
C GLN A 39 -1.03 8.33 20.64
N ASN A 40 -1.70 8.57 19.51
CA ASN A 40 -1.24 9.49 18.46
C ASN A 40 -1.09 10.93 18.98
N LEU A 41 -2.07 11.44 19.75
CA LEU A 41 -2.00 12.79 20.31
C LEU A 41 -0.92 12.91 21.38
N ARG A 42 -0.74 11.85 22.17
CA ARG A 42 0.32 11.79 23.18
C ARG A 42 1.71 11.87 22.53
N GLN A 43 1.93 11.08 21.49
CA GLN A 43 3.20 11.07 20.75
C GLN A 43 3.51 12.41 20.11
N LEU A 44 2.51 13.11 19.53
CA LEU A 44 2.73 14.45 18.96
C LEU A 44 3.30 15.45 19.99
N VAL A 45 2.78 15.43 21.22
CA VAL A 45 3.26 16.32 22.29
C VAL A 45 4.65 15.90 22.77
N GLU A 46 4.91 14.60 22.91
CA GLU A 46 6.21 14.06 23.33
C GLU A 46 7.30 14.34 22.28
N ASP A 47 7.04 14.07 21.01
CA ASP A 47 7.97 14.34 19.91
C ASP A 47 8.30 15.82 19.75
N ALA A 48 7.30 16.68 19.89
CA ALA A 48 7.50 18.12 19.86
C ALA A 48 8.30 18.64 21.07
N ARG A 49 8.12 18.02 22.24
CA ARG A 49 8.88 18.34 23.44
C ARG A 49 10.34 17.90 23.33
N GLU A 50 10.59 16.77 22.69
CA GLU A 50 11.92 16.22 22.44
C GLU A 50 12.62 16.85 21.23
N GLY A 51 12.02 17.85 20.59
CA GLY A 51 12.61 18.56 19.46
C GLY A 51 12.63 17.76 18.16
N ARG A 52 11.97 16.59 18.10
CA ARG A 52 11.77 15.79 16.88
C ARG A 52 10.77 16.43 15.90
N GLY A 53 10.19 17.55 16.29
CA GLY A 53 9.19 18.27 15.51
C GLY A 53 7.82 17.58 15.52
N ILE A 54 6.83 18.25 14.93
CA ILE A 54 5.41 17.83 14.93
C ILE A 54 5.17 16.64 13.96
N GLY A 55 6.19 16.25 13.20
CA GLY A 55 6.10 15.25 12.13
C GLY A 55 7.01 14.03 12.30
N GLY A 56 7.73 13.87 13.42
CA GLY A 56 8.72 12.79 13.59
C GLY A 56 8.14 11.40 13.31
N ASN A 57 6.94 11.13 13.80
CA ASN A 57 6.25 9.86 13.55
C ASN A 57 5.57 9.79 12.17
N SER A 58 5.10 10.90 11.62
CA SER A 58 4.54 10.94 10.26
C SER A 58 5.61 10.70 9.20
N ALA A 59 6.82 11.24 9.37
CA ALA A 59 7.96 10.99 8.51
C ALA A 59 8.37 9.51 8.52
N HIS A 60 8.52 8.90 9.70
CA HIS A 60 8.79 7.46 9.81
C HIS A 60 7.67 6.57 9.29
N SER A 61 6.40 6.97 9.49
CA SER A 61 5.27 6.26 8.90
C SER A 61 5.27 6.38 7.37
N TYR A 62 5.65 7.54 6.83
CA TYR A 62 5.73 7.79 5.39
C TYR A 62 6.86 6.98 4.77
N ASP A 63 8.06 6.99 5.35
CA ASP A 63 9.20 6.19 4.89
C ASP A 63 8.87 4.69 4.89
N ARG A 64 8.20 4.21 5.94
CA ARG A 64 7.74 2.82 6.04
C ARG A 64 6.69 2.49 4.97
N LEU A 65 5.72 3.38 4.75
CA LEU A 65 4.68 3.22 3.73
C LEU A 65 5.25 3.27 2.31
N VAL A 66 6.31 4.06 2.09
CA VAL A 66 7.05 4.13 0.81
C VAL A 66 7.77 2.81 0.56
N GLN A 67 8.49 2.27 1.56
CA GLN A 67 9.15 0.96 1.46
C GLN A 67 8.14 -0.16 1.18
N GLU A 68 7.01 -0.17 1.87
CA GLU A 68 5.95 -1.17 1.66
C GLU A 68 5.34 -1.05 0.25
N ASN A 69 5.08 0.17 -0.23
CA ASN A 69 4.62 0.41 -1.60
C ASN A 69 5.60 -0.11 -2.64
N GLU A 70 6.90 0.10 -2.42
CA GLU A 70 7.92 -0.44 -3.32
C GLU A 70 7.92 -1.97 -3.34
N SER A 71 7.81 -2.62 -2.17
CA SER A 71 7.72 -4.09 -2.07
C SER A 71 6.51 -4.62 -2.82
N LEU A 72 5.33 -4.08 -2.53
CA LEU A 72 4.07 -4.48 -3.18
C LEU A 72 4.12 -4.26 -4.70
N ARG A 73 4.71 -3.15 -5.17
CA ARG A 73 4.91 -2.90 -6.62
C ARG A 73 5.88 -3.91 -7.26
N ARG A 74 6.83 -4.47 -6.52
CA ARG A 74 7.70 -5.55 -7.02
C ARG A 74 6.93 -6.86 -7.09
N GLU A 75 6.17 -7.20 -6.04
CA GLU A 75 5.32 -8.39 -5.99
C GLU A 75 4.28 -8.40 -7.11
N VAL A 76 3.55 -7.30 -7.30
CA VAL A 76 2.58 -7.14 -8.41
C VAL A 76 3.25 -7.32 -9.78
N ARG A 77 4.49 -6.83 -9.95
CA ARG A 77 5.24 -7.02 -11.20
C ARG A 77 5.67 -8.47 -11.39
N ALA A 78 6.08 -9.16 -10.34
CA ALA A 78 6.43 -10.58 -10.39
C ALA A 78 5.21 -11.42 -10.74
N LEU A 79 4.11 -11.25 -10.02
CA LEU A 79 2.85 -11.96 -10.26
C LEU A 79 2.30 -11.71 -11.67
N ARG A 80 2.39 -10.48 -12.19
CA ARG A 80 2.01 -10.19 -13.60
C ARG A 80 2.87 -10.93 -14.62
N ARG A 81 4.17 -11.12 -14.34
CA ARG A 81 5.06 -11.91 -15.22
C ARG A 81 4.72 -13.40 -15.16
N GLU A 82 4.43 -13.92 -13.98
CA GLU A 82 4.01 -15.31 -13.78
C GLU A 82 2.68 -15.59 -14.49
N VAL A 83 1.67 -14.73 -14.29
CA VAL A 83 0.38 -14.84 -15.01
C VAL A 83 0.61 -14.77 -16.52
N LYS A 84 1.47 -13.89 -17.02
CA LYS A 84 1.78 -13.81 -18.45
C LYS A 84 2.49 -15.07 -18.96
N ALA A 85 3.38 -15.67 -18.17
CA ALA A 85 4.07 -16.90 -18.54
C ALA A 85 3.10 -18.08 -18.57
N ILE A 86 2.19 -18.16 -17.60
CA ILE A 86 1.15 -19.20 -17.53
C ILE A 86 0.13 -19.00 -18.65
N SER A 87 -0.36 -17.78 -18.88
CA SER A 87 -1.30 -17.48 -19.97
C SER A 87 -0.67 -17.63 -21.35
N GLY A 88 0.64 -17.36 -21.47
CA GLY A 88 1.41 -17.61 -22.69
C GLY A 88 1.64 -19.10 -22.95
N ALA A 89 1.75 -19.91 -21.90
CA ALA A 89 1.83 -21.36 -21.99
C ALA A 89 0.47 -22.02 -22.29
N GLU A 90 -0.65 -21.45 -21.80
CA GLU A 90 -2.00 -21.94 -22.08
C GLU A 90 -2.43 -21.75 -23.54
N ILE A 91 -1.89 -20.76 -24.25
CA ILE A 91 -2.18 -20.54 -25.68
C ILE A 91 -1.52 -21.59 -26.58
N VAL A 92 -0.45 -22.28 -26.12
CA VAL A 92 0.23 -23.31 -26.92
C VAL A 92 -0.48 -24.68 -26.84
N VAL A 93 -1.23 -24.97 -25.77
CA VAL A 93 -1.86 -26.29 -25.59
C VAL A 93 -3.20 -26.44 -26.31
N ILE A 94 -3.86 -25.33 -26.69
CA ILE A 94 -5.15 -25.37 -27.42
C ILE A 94 -4.94 -25.24 -28.95
N GLY A 95 -3.74 -24.91 -29.42
CA GLY A 95 -3.40 -24.74 -30.83
C GLY A 95 -3.07 -26.01 -31.61
N GLU A 96 -2.82 -27.16 -30.96
CA GLU A 96 -2.40 -28.41 -31.62
C GLU A 96 -3.46 -29.53 -31.55
N LYS A 97 -4.75 -29.19 -31.58
CA LYS A 97 -5.80 -30.17 -31.87
C LYS A 97 -6.69 -29.70 -33.01
N ARG A 98 -6.16 -29.77 -34.22
CA ARG A 98 -6.88 -30.15 -35.46
C ARG A 98 -5.94 -30.07 -36.66
N SER A 99 -5.30 -31.19 -37.00
CA SER A 99 -5.28 -31.69 -38.38
C SER A 99 -4.74 -33.11 -38.38
N SER A 100 -5.55 -34.09 -37.96
CA SER A 100 -5.38 -35.43 -38.50
C SER A 100 -5.92 -35.35 -39.93
N VAL A 101 -5.02 -35.32 -40.90
CA VAL A 101 -5.35 -35.58 -42.30
C VAL A 101 -6.07 -36.92 -42.33
N ILE A 102 -7.39 -36.90 -42.51
CA ILE A 102 -8.14 -38.11 -42.78
C ILE A 102 -7.83 -38.42 -44.25
N GLU A 103 -6.87 -39.31 -44.50
CA GLU A 103 -6.74 -39.97 -45.79
C GLU A 103 -7.93 -40.92 -45.93
N TYR A 104 -8.85 -40.58 -46.82
CA TYR A 104 -9.88 -41.50 -47.27
C TYR A 104 -9.32 -42.30 -48.45
N CYS A 105 -9.23 -43.62 -48.28
CA CYS A 105 -8.99 -44.53 -49.41
C CYS A 105 -10.31 -44.73 -50.17
N ILE A 106 -10.36 -44.35 -51.44
CA ILE A 106 -11.43 -44.78 -52.35
C ILE A 106 -11.14 -46.25 -52.70
N ILE A 107 -12.04 -47.15 -52.32
CA ILE A 107 -12.00 -48.54 -52.75
C ILE A 107 -12.90 -48.64 -53.99
N ASP A 108 -12.28 -48.74 -55.16
CA ASP A 108 -13.02 -49.04 -56.39
C ASP A 108 -13.43 -50.53 -56.37
N PHE A 109 -14.73 -50.78 -56.29
CA PHE A 109 -15.27 -52.12 -56.49
C PHE A 109 -15.38 -52.39 -57.99
N PRO A 110 -14.86 -53.52 -58.51
CA PRO A 110 -15.05 -53.87 -59.90
C PRO A 110 -16.54 -54.12 -60.16
N GLN A 111 -17.11 -53.40 -61.13
CA GLN A 111 -18.43 -53.72 -61.66
C GLN A 111 -18.36 -55.10 -62.32
N ALA A 112 -19.10 -56.07 -61.77
CA ALA A 112 -19.32 -57.35 -62.43
C ALA A 112 -20.13 -57.10 -63.72
N ALA A 113 -19.61 -57.62 -64.84
CA ALA A 113 -20.21 -57.56 -66.16
C ALA A 113 -21.49 -58.41 -66.27
#